data_AF-A0A7C1KIF3-F1
#
_entry.id   AF-A0A7C1KIF3-F1
#
_cell.length_a   1.000
_cell.length_b   1.000
_cell.length_c   1.000
_cell.angle_alpha   90.00
_cell.angle_beta   90.00
_cell.angle_gamma   90.00
#
_symmetry.space_group_name_H-M   'P 1'
#
loop_
_entity.id
_entity.type
_entity.pdbx_description
1 polymer ?
#
loop_
_entity_poly.entity_id
_entity_poly.type
_entity_poly.pdbx_seq_one_letter_code
_entity_poly.pdbx_strand_id
1 'polypeptide(L)'
;MTPVSSGESAEDRVTVRLGPRSYDIVLGRSMTARFGLFVRELLSQSQAALLVADEHTRKLAEPLTVPLEEAGFRTMLAVIPAGEQSKSLEQLAQLYDVLYELKADRRTPVIAVGGGVVGDLAGFAAATYNRGLPLIMVPTSLLAMVDSSVGGKTAINHPRGKNLIGAFHQPKGVWIDTDHLATLPVREYRSGLAEVIKYGVIRDPGLFETLERHALALRTGRASILPSIIARCCRIKAEVVEQSQDLITVLPTRGTIFDRNGKILARSLPAASVFFSPVKGESLDRQVRGIYQIQNLLELKDSEIRKIINSIEKRKRFTWIKRKIPLELGEKILKLKLPGIYLLQENRRFYPQGTLAAHVLGGVNIDDYGLAGVEYFYNSLLRGEEGQQLIMKDARKREFFIETIKETKPGQDIYLSLDSTIQYIAEKELQQAVEKHQANWGCLIISVPWTGEILAMANYPSYDPNDFPPPEKVMANRAIQHTYEPGSTVKIVTAAAARELAGINWNTYYDCTQGYIVFGGTMVRDHVRMGVLSFPEVFIQSSNVGTIKIADRVGAENIYRMFRAFRFGEKTGIDLPGEEAGI
;
A
#
# COMPACT_ATOMS: atom_id res chain seq x y z
N MET A 1 -5.90 -54.51 23.22
CA MET A 1 -6.95 -53.53 22.84
C MET A 1 -7.31 -52.74 24.08
N THR A 2 -6.64 -51.61 24.26
CA THR A 2 -6.88 -50.65 25.34
C THR A 2 -7.98 -49.69 24.91
N PRO A 3 -8.94 -49.32 25.79
CA PRO A 3 -10.07 -48.48 25.40
C PRO A 3 -9.63 -47.01 25.32
N VAL A 4 -10.02 -46.36 24.22
CA VAL A 4 -9.94 -44.90 24.06
C VAL A 4 -10.98 -44.27 24.99
N SER A 5 -10.51 -43.45 25.94
CA SER A 5 -11.35 -42.74 26.90
C SER A 5 -12.14 -41.62 26.22
N SER A 6 -13.44 -41.65 26.49
CA SER A 6 -14.48 -40.64 26.31
C SER A 6 -14.11 -39.17 26.57
N GLY A 7 -14.55 -38.27 25.67
CA GLY A 7 -15.07 -36.94 26.06
C GLY A 7 -14.32 -35.69 25.57
N GLU A 8 -14.05 -35.54 24.27
CA GLU A 8 -13.70 -34.21 23.73
C GLU A 8 -14.95 -33.31 23.74
N SER A 9 -14.98 -32.33 24.63
CA SER A 9 -15.95 -31.22 24.56
C SER A 9 -15.71 -30.44 23.26
N ALA A 10 -16.71 -30.41 22.37
CA ALA A 10 -16.62 -29.67 21.11
C ALA A 10 -16.42 -28.16 21.38
N GLU A 11 -15.23 -27.65 21.05
CA GLU A 11 -14.93 -26.21 21.04
C GLU A 11 -15.32 -25.63 19.68
N ASP A 12 -16.04 -24.50 19.66
CA ASP A 12 -16.29 -23.72 18.45
C ASP A 12 -15.36 -22.49 18.43
N ARG A 13 -14.91 -22.11 17.24
CA ARG A 13 -14.00 -20.99 17.03
C ARG A 13 -14.60 -20.02 16.01
N VAL A 14 -14.68 -18.75 16.38
CA VAL A 14 -15.12 -17.66 15.52
C VAL A 14 -13.99 -16.64 15.37
N THR A 15 -13.46 -16.49 14.17
CA THR A 15 -12.41 -15.51 13.87
C THR A 15 -13.03 -14.17 13.46
N VAL A 16 -12.60 -13.09 14.10
CA VAL A 16 -12.92 -11.71 13.72
C VAL A 16 -11.81 -11.17 12.82
N ARG A 17 -12.11 -10.88 11.56
CA ARG A 17 -11.11 -10.61 10.51
C ARG A 17 -10.83 -9.10 10.37
N LEU A 18 -9.83 -8.62 11.10
CA LEU A 18 -9.39 -7.21 11.11
C LEU A 18 -7.96 -7.03 10.58
N GLY A 19 -7.54 -7.89 9.67
CA GLY A 19 -6.16 -7.91 9.14
C GLY A 19 -5.15 -8.21 10.25
N PRO A 20 -4.11 -7.37 10.47
CA PRO A 20 -3.12 -7.58 11.53
C PRO A 20 -3.69 -7.61 12.97
N ARG A 21 -4.92 -7.11 13.17
CA ARG A 21 -5.61 -7.08 14.46
C ARG A 21 -6.68 -8.17 14.60
N SER A 22 -6.69 -9.15 13.70
CA SER A 22 -7.62 -10.28 13.80
C SER A 22 -7.39 -11.06 15.09
N TYR A 23 -8.47 -11.58 15.67
CA TYR A 23 -8.42 -12.40 16.88
C TYR A 23 -9.52 -13.46 16.84
N ASP A 24 -9.34 -14.49 17.66
CA ASP A 24 -10.28 -15.59 17.79
C ASP A 24 -11.15 -15.43 19.03
N ILE A 25 -12.42 -15.80 18.87
CA ILE A 25 -13.37 -16.08 19.92
C ILE A 25 -13.43 -17.60 20.05
N VAL A 26 -12.99 -18.13 21.18
CA VAL A 26 -13.05 -19.55 21.51
C VAL A 26 -14.21 -19.77 22.46
N LEU A 27 -15.10 -20.70 22.13
CA LEU A 27 -16.32 -20.98 22.89
C LEU A 27 -16.43 -22.49 23.17
N GLY A 28 -16.83 -22.83 24.40
CA GLY A 28 -17.09 -24.21 24.80
C GLY A 28 -17.62 -24.34 26.23
N ARG A 29 -17.30 -25.47 26.87
CA ARG A 29 -17.71 -25.81 28.24
C ARG A 29 -16.54 -26.38 29.01
N SER A 30 -16.52 -26.14 30.32
CA SER A 30 -15.55 -26.70 31.26
C SER A 30 -14.11 -26.49 30.78
N MET A 31 -13.82 -25.29 30.27
CA MET A 31 -12.59 -25.03 29.52
C MET A 31 -11.46 -24.49 30.41
N THR A 32 -11.71 -24.24 31.69
CA THR A 32 -10.77 -23.60 32.64
C THR A 32 -9.33 -24.12 32.53
N ALA A 33 -9.13 -25.45 32.47
CA ALA A 33 -7.79 -26.06 32.39
C ALA A 33 -6.99 -25.69 31.14
N ARG A 34 -7.66 -25.33 30.04
CA ARG A 34 -7.02 -24.95 28.76
C ARG A 34 -6.71 -23.45 28.67
N PHE A 35 -7.18 -22.64 29.61
CA PHE A 35 -7.07 -21.19 29.52
C PHE A 35 -5.62 -20.70 29.49
N GLY A 36 -4.74 -21.29 30.29
CA GLY A 36 -3.31 -20.95 30.30
C GLY A 36 -2.64 -21.15 28.95
N LEU A 37 -2.93 -22.27 28.29
CA LEU A 37 -2.42 -22.57 26.94
C LEU A 37 -2.92 -21.56 25.92
N PHE A 38 -4.21 -21.23 25.94
CA PHE A 38 -4.79 -20.20 25.07
C PHE A 38 -4.09 -18.85 25.21
N VAL A 39 -3.86 -18.38 26.43
CA VAL A 39 -3.14 -17.12 26.66
C VAL A 39 -1.68 -17.20 26.22
N ARG A 40 -1.00 -18.33 26.46
CA ARG A 40 0.39 -18.54 26.05
C ARG A 40 0.56 -18.60 24.53
N GLU A 41 -0.36 -19.20 23.80
CA GLU A 41 -0.37 -19.21 22.32
C GLU A 41 -0.47 -17.79 21.75
N LEU A 42 -1.32 -16.95 22.35
CA LEU A 42 -1.49 -15.56 21.91
C LEU A 42 -0.32 -14.67 22.32
N LEU A 43 0.31 -14.94 23.47
CA LEU A 43 1.25 -14.04 24.14
C LEU A 43 2.47 -14.80 24.65
N SER A 44 3.19 -15.44 23.73
CA SER A 44 4.31 -16.35 24.02
C SER A 44 5.44 -15.73 24.85
N GLN A 45 5.70 -14.43 24.66
CA GLN A 45 6.81 -13.70 25.30
C GLN A 45 6.42 -12.98 26.60
N SER A 46 5.16 -13.09 27.03
CA SER A 46 4.67 -12.36 28.21
C SER A 46 5.01 -13.11 29.50
N GLN A 47 5.47 -12.37 30.51
CA GLN A 47 5.93 -12.97 31.79
C GLN A 47 4.94 -12.79 32.94
N ALA A 48 3.98 -11.88 32.79
CA ALA A 48 2.99 -11.57 33.81
C ALA A 48 1.60 -11.41 33.20
N ALA A 49 0.54 -11.57 33.98
CA ALA A 49 -0.84 -11.34 33.57
C ALA A 49 -1.66 -10.73 34.71
N LEU A 50 -2.44 -9.69 34.42
CA LEU A 50 -3.40 -9.12 35.36
C LEU A 50 -4.79 -9.67 35.05
N LEU A 51 -5.42 -10.33 36.02
CA LEU A 51 -6.84 -10.66 35.97
C LEU A 51 -7.63 -9.55 36.66
N VAL A 52 -8.72 -9.11 36.04
CA VAL A 52 -9.65 -8.13 36.61
C VAL A 52 -11.03 -8.75 36.69
N ALA A 53 -11.62 -8.75 37.88
CA ALA A 53 -12.96 -9.28 38.15
C ALA A 53 -13.71 -8.34 39.10
N ASP A 54 -15.03 -8.49 39.21
CA ASP A 54 -15.80 -7.84 40.28
C ASP A 54 -16.06 -8.82 41.43
N GLU A 55 -16.63 -8.30 42.52
CA GLU A 55 -16.98 -9.10 43.71
C GLU A 55 -17.86 -10.32 43.38
N HIS A 56 -18.71 -10.25 42.35
CA HIS A 56 -19.58 -11.35 41.94
C HIS A 56 -18.85 -12.39 41.07
N THR A 57 -17.89 -11.95 40.25
CA THR A 57 -17.16 -12.79 39.30
C THR A 57 -15.80 -13.26 39.81
N ARG A 58 -15.37 -12.79 41.00
CA ARG A 58 -14.15 -13.24 41.68
C ARG A 58 -13.99 -14.77 41.70
N LYS A 59 -15.06 -15.48 42.08
CA LYS A 59 -15.09 -16.96 42.13
C LYS A 59 -14.87 -17.66 40.79
N LEU A 60 -15.07 -16.95 39.68
CA LEU A 60 -14.80 -17.44 38.31
C LEU A 60 -13.39 -17.05 37.84
N ALA A 61 -12.84 -15.96 38.37
CA ALA A 61 -11.51 -15.48 38.02
C ALA A 61 -10.40 -16.22 38.78
N GLU A 62 -10.60 -16.51 40.07
CA GLU A 62 -9.61 -17.21 40.90
C GLU A 62 -9.15 -18.56 40.28
N PRO A 63 -10.03 -19.44 39.79
CA PRO A 63 -9.61 -20.71 39.16
C PRO A 63 -8.75 -20.55 37.89
N LEU A 64 -8.80 -19.38 37.23
CA LEU A 64 -8.02 -19.12 36.01
C LEU A 64 -6.55 -18.76 36.31
N THR A 65 -6.22 -18.45 37.56
CA THR A 65 -4.83 -18.15 37.97
C THR A 65 -3.93 -19.36 37.86
N VAL A 66 -4.38 -20.54 38.31
CA VAL A 66 -3.62 -21.80 38.29
C VAL A 66 -3.13 -22.17 36.88
N PRO A 67 -3.98 -22.31 35.85
CA PRO A 67 -3.51 -22.67 34.51
C PRO A 67 -2.61 -21.58 33.88
N LEU A 68 -2.79 -20.30 34.25
CA LEU A 68 -1.87 -19.23 33.83
C LEU A 68 -0.48 -19.39 34.48
N GLU A 69 -0.43 -19.70 35.76
CA GLU A 69 0.83 -19.93 36.48
C GLU A 69 1.55 -21.17 35.95
N GLU A 70 0.82 -22.26 35.68
CA GLU A 70 1.34 -23.47 35.01
C GLU A 70 1.87 -23.14 33.60
N ALA A 71 1.23 -22.21 32.90
CA ALA A 71 1.70 -21.71 31.61
C ALA A 71 2.86 -20.70 31.74
N GLY A 72 3.37 -20.42 32.94
CA GLY A 72 4.55 -19.61 33.21
C GLY A 72 4.29 -18.11 33.37
N PHE A 73 3.06 -17.69 33.69
CA PHE A 73 2.75 -16.29 33.98
C PHE A 73 2.81 -16.01 35.48
N ARG A 74 3.43 -14.90 35.88
CA ARG A 74 3.19 -14.32 37.21
C ARG A 74 1.83 -13.62 37.19
N THR A 75 0.90 -14.05 38.04
CA THR A 75 -0.47 -13.51 38.02
C THR A 75 -0.73 -12.57 39.19
N MET A 76 -1.61 -11.58 38.97
CA MET A 76 -2.28 -10.82 40.04
C MET A 76 -3.77 -10.75 39.70
N LEU A 77 -4.63 -10.82 40.72
CA LEU A 77 -6.08 -10.66 40.58
C LEU A 77 -6.52 -9.35 41.26
N ALA A 78 -7.01 -8.41 40.47
CA ALA A 78 -7.67 -7.21 40.95
C ALA A 78 -9.19 -7.45 41.03
N VAL A 79 -9.77 -7.21 42.21
CA VAL A 79 -11.22 -7.31 42.45
C VAL A 79 -11.79 -5.93 42.69
N ILE A 80 -12.70 -5.49 41.82
CA ILE A 80 -13.40 -4.20 41.91
C ILE A 80 -14.80 -4.37 42.50
N PRO A 81 -15.43 -3.31 43.04
CA PRO A 81 -16.83 -3.38 43.46
C PRO A 81 -17.75 -3.79 42.31
N ALA A 82 -18.84 -4.48 42.60
CA ALA A 82 -19.81 -4.86 41.56
C ALA A 82 -20.72 -3.68 41.15
N GLY A 83 -21.03 -3.62 39.85
CA GLY A 83 -22.07 -2.72 39.30
C GLY A 83 -21.54 -1.54 38.47
N GLU A 84 -22.46 -0.84 37.82
CA GLU A 84 -22.15 0.20 36.82
C GLU A 84 -21.35 1.40 37.39
N GLN A 85 -21.42 1.63 38.70
CA GLN A 85 -20.66 2.70 39.36
C GLN A 85 -19.14 2.46 39.31
N SER A 86 -18.72 1.21 39.17
CA SER A 86 -17.29 0.84 39.10
C SER A 86 -16.64 1.25 37.80
N LYS A 87 -17.41 1.63 36.78
CA LYS A 87 -16.89 2.29 35.58
C LYS A 87 -16.56 3.74 35.88
N SER A 88 -15.52 3.97 36.68
CA SER A 88 -15.16 5.31 37.14
C SER A 88 -13.65 5.56 37.05
N LEU A 89 -13.25 6.83 37.17
CA LEU A 89 -11.83 7.20 37.18
C LEU A 89 -11.11 6.67 38.43
N GLU A 90 -11.82 6.59 39.55
CA GLU A 90 -11.27 6.11 40.82
C GLU A 90 -10.89 4.63 40.73
N GLN A 91 -11.77 3.80 40.16
CA GLN A 91 -11.48 2.38 39.96
C GLN A 91 -10.42 2.15 38.87
N LEU A 92 -10.40 3.00 37.84
CA LEU A 92 -9.34 2.96 36.83
C LEU A 92 -7.95 3.24 37.43
N ALA A 93 -7.85 4.23 38.33
CA ALA A 93 -6.60 4.55 39.01
C ALA A 93 -6.10 3.36 39.86
N GLN A 94 -7.00 2.68 40.58
CA GLN A 94 -6.65 1.47 41.34
C GLN A 94 -6.11 0.36 40.43
N LEU A 95 -6.67 0.17 39.24
CA LEU A 95 -6.13 -0.80 38.28
C LEU A 95 -4.73 -0.41 37.77
N TYR A 96 -4.43 0.89 37.64
CA TYR A 96 -3.08 1.35 37.29
C TYR A 96 -2.08 1.07 38.41
N ASP A 97 -2.46 1.24 39.67
CA ASP A 97 -1.60 0.90 40.81
C ASP A 97 -1.25 -0.59 40.81
N VAL A 98 -2.24 -1.46 40.57
CA VAL A 98 -2.00 -2.91 40.45
C VAL A 98 -1.09 -3.24 39.25
N LEU A 99 -1.29 -2.59 38.10
CA LEU A 99 -0.42 -2.77 36.93
C LEU A 99 1.02 -2.32 37.21
N TYR A 100 1.19 -1.24 37.99
CA TYR A 100 2.50 -0.76 38.41
C TYR A 100 3.19 -1.76 39.35
N GLU A 101 2.49 -2.29 40.35
CA GLU A 101 2.99 -3.32 41.27
C GLU A 101 3.34 -4.63 40.55
N LEU A 102 2.51 -5.03 39.57
CA LEU A 102 2.78 -6.15 38.70
C LEU A 102 4.02 -5.90 37.83
N LYS A 103 4.55 -4.68 37.75
CA LYS A 103 5.61 -4.27 36.81
C LYS A 103 5.20 -4.56 35.37
N ALA A 104 3.96 -4.23 35.03
CA ALA A 104 3.39 -4.49 33.72
C ALA A 104 4.16 -3.74 32.62
N ASP A 105 4.61 -4.48 31.62
CA ASP A 105 5.19 -3.97 30.39
C ASP A 105 4.17 -3.98 29.23
N ARG A 106 4.58 -3.56 28.03
CA ARG A 106 3.69 -3.54 26.84
C ARG A 106 3.19 -4.91 26.38
N ARG A 107 3.69 -6.00 26.96
CA ARG A 107 3.30 -7.38 26.62
C ARG A 107 2.39 -7.99 27.67
N THR A 108 2.26 -7.37 28.84
CA THR A 108 1.48 -7.91 29.95
C THR A 108 -0.02 -7.87 29.63
N PRO A 109 -0.71 -9.02 29.47
CA PRO A 109 -2.14 -9.03 29.26
C PRO A 109 -2.93 -8.53 30.47
N VAL A 110 -3.99 -7.77 30.16
CA VAL A 110 -5.12 -7.55 31.05
C VAL A 110 -6.23 -8.51 30.64
N ILE A 111 -6.67 -9.35 31.58
CA ILE A 111 -7.67 -10.40 31.39
C ILE A 111 -8.94 -9.97 32.13
N ALA A 112 -9.96 -9.54 31.39
CA ALA A 112 -11.22 -9.06 31.94
C ALA A 112 -12.19 -10.22 32.16
N VAL A 113 -12.36 -10.66 33.42
CA VAL A 113 -13.24 -11.77 33.81
C VAL A 113 -14.54 -11.23 34.38
N GLY A 114 -15.51 -10.97 33.51
CA GLY A 114 -16.79 -10.44 33.95
C GLY A 114 -17.79 -10.09 32.86
N GLY A 115 -18.83 -9.35 33.25
CA GLY A 115 -19.81 -8.78 32.32
C GLY A 115 -19.29 -7.52 31.62
N GLY A 116 -20.20 -6.77 30.99
CA GLY A 116 -19.85 -5.54 30.27
C GLY A 116 -19.15 -4.48 31.12
N VAL A 117 -19.47 -4.40 32.42
CA VAL A 117 -18.85 -3.43 33.34
C VAL A 117 -17.36 -3.68 33.53
N VAL A 118 -17.00 -4.90 33.93
CA VAL A 118 -15.59 -5.32 34.09
C VAL A 118 -14.86 -5.21 32.75
N GLY A 119 -15.49 -5.67 31.67
CA GLY A 119 -14.93 -5.58 30.33
C GLY A 119 -14.60 -4.17 29.88
N ASP A 120 -15.51 -3.23 30.12
CA ASP A 120 -15.33 -1.82 29.78
C ASP A 120 -14.20 -1.18 30.59
N LEU A 121 -14.18 -1.37 31.91
CA LEU A 121 -13.18 -0.76 32.79
C LEU A 121 -11.78 -1.36 32.55
N ALA A 122 -11.66 -2.69 32.59
CA ALA A 122 -10.39 -3.39 32.37
C ALA A 122 -9.87 -3.16 30.94
N GLY A 123 -10.77 -3.15 29.96
CA GLY A 123 -10.44 -2.85 28.59
C GLY A 123 -9.95 -1.41 28.40
N PHE A 124 -10.55 -0.44 29.09
CA PHE A 124 -10.11 0.94 29.05
C PHE A 124 -8.76 1.13 29.76
N ALA A 125 -8.54 0.44 30.89
CA ALA A 125 -7.25 0.38 31.56
C ALA A 125 -6.16 -0.18 30.62
N ALA A 126 -6.45 -1.29 29.93
CA ALA A 126 -5.56 -1.88 28.96
C ALA A 126 -5.27 -0.92 27.78
N ALA A 127 -6.27 -0.19 27.30
CA ALA A 127 -6.12 0.74 26.17
C ALA A 127 -5.17 1.91 26.49
N THR A 128 -5.17 2.35 27.75
CA THR A 128 -4.55 3.62 28.17
C THR A 128 -3.22 3.43 28.88
N TYR A 129 -3.05 2.36 29.66
CA TYR A 129 -1.79 2.09 30.34
C TYR A 129 -0.69 1.69 29.35
N ASN A 130 0.51 2.26 29.50
CA ASN A 130 1.65 2.06 28.59
C ASN A 130 1.36 2.29 27.09
N ARG A 131 0.30 3.04 26.77
CA ARG A 131 -0.21 3.29 25.40
C ARG A 131 -0.73 2.02 24.71
N GLY A 132 -1.28 1.08 25.48
CA GLY A 132 -1.95 -0.12 24.96
C GLY A 132 -1.27 -1.41 25.41
N LEU A 133 -1.96 -2.15 26.29
CA LEU A 133 -1.63 -3.50 26.71
C LEU A 133 -2.51 -4.54 25.98
N PRO A 134 -2.05 -5.78 25.78
CA PRO A 134 -2.90 -6.86 25.28
C PRO A 134 -4.14 -7.04 26.16
N LEU A 135 -5.33 -7.13 25.55
CA LEU A 135 -6.59 -7.36 26.25
C LEU A 135 -7.10 -8.77 25.92
N ILE A 136 -7.52 -9.53 26.93
CA ILE A 136 -8.24 -10.80 26.76
C ILE A 136 -9.57 -10.69 27.47
N MET A 137 -10.66 -11.03 26.77
CA MET A 137 -12.00 -10.95 27.33
C MET A 137 -12.47 -12.34 27.76
N VAL A 138 -12.87 -12.48 29.02
CA VAL A 138 -13.49 -13.71 29.56
C VAL A 138 -14.92 -13.36 30.02
N PRO A 139 -15.87 -13.22 29.08
CA PRO A 139 -17.23 -12.80 29.40
C PRO A 139 -17.96 -13.83 30.28
N THR A 140 -18.60 -13.36 31.35
CA THR A 140 -19.36 -14.22 32.28
C THR A 140 -20.88 -14.02 32.21
N SER A 141 -21.36 -13.02 31.46
CA SER A 141 -22.77 -12.79 31.21
C SER A 141 -23.15 -13.05 29.75
N LEU A 142 -24.38 -13.49 29.51
CA LEU A 142 -24.84 -13.78 28.14
C LEU A 142 -24.75 -12.55 27.24
N LEU A 143 -25.09 -11.36 27.76
CA LEU A 143 -24.96 -10.09 27.03
C LEU A 143 -23.50 -9.82 26.63
N ALA A 144 -22.54 -10.05 27.53
CA ALA A 144 -21.14 -9.81 27.23
C ALA A 144 -20.59 -10.83 26.23
N MET A 145 -21.02 -12.09 26.32
CA MET A 145 -20.63 -13.16 25.39
C MET A 145 -21.04 -12.85 23.95
N VAL A 146 -22.23 -12.28 23.73
CA VAL A 146 -22.77 -12.08 22.38
C VAL A 146 -22.50 -10.71 21.78
N ASP A 147 -22.15 -9.70 22.58
CA ASP A 147 -22.03 -8.31 22.10
C ASP A 147 -20.78 -7.59 22.61
N SER A 148 -20.70 -7.29 23.92
CA SER A 148 -19.73 -6.30 24.42
C SER A 148 -18.28 -6.79 24.41
N SER A 149 -18.03 -8.10 24.53
CA SER A 149 -16.67 -8.67 24.47
C SER A 149 -16.05 -8.70 23.07
N VAL A 150 -16.86 -8.53 22.03
CA VAL A 150 -16.43 -8.62 20.63
C VAL A 150 -16.20 -7.23 20.01
N GLY A 151 -16.83 -6.18 20.53
CA GLY A 151 -16.79 -4.87 19.87
C GLY A 151 -15.48 -4.08 20.03
N GLY A 152 -14.66 -4.41 21.02
CA GLY A 152 -13.48 -3.64 21.42
C GLY A 152 -13.81 -2.21 21.89
N LYS A 153 -15.08 -1.92 22.19
CA LYS A 153 -15.49 -0.63 22.76
C LYS A 153 -15.35 -0.72 24.26
N THR A 154 -14.57 0.19 24.82
CA THR A 154 -14.27 0.22 26.25
C THR A 154 -14.47 1.64 26.74
N ALA A 155 -15.11 1.83 27.89
CA ALA A 155 -15.38 3.18 28.39
C ALA A 155 -15.62 3.20 29.89
N ILE A 156 -15.29 4.32 30.51
CA ILE A 156 -15.71 4.65 31.87
C ILE A 156 -16.74 5.78 31.84
N ASN A 157 -17.47 5.92 32.94
CA ASN A 157 -18.48 6.94 33.13
C ASN A 157 -17.83 8.21 33.70
N HIS A 158 -18.30 9.35 33.23
CA HIS A 158 -18.09 10.62 33.92
C HIS A 158 -19.24 10.81 34.93
N PRO A 159 -19.06 11.51 36.08
CA PRO A 159 -20.14 11.74 37.04
C PRO A 159 -21.43 12.35 36.45
N ARG A 160 -21.31 13.03 35.29
CA ARG A 160 -22.42 13.66 34.56
C ARG A 160 -22.94 12.86 33.35
N GLY A 161 -22.38 11.69 33.04
CA GLY A 161 -22.84 10.93 31.87
C GLY A 161 -22.13 9.59 31.66
N LYS A 162 -22.86 8.63 31.11
CA LYS A 162 -22.37 7.26 30.91
C LYS A 162 -21.58 7.12 29.61
N ASN A 163 -20.54 6.27 29.64
CA ASN A 163 -19.70 5.90 28.50
C ASN A 163 -19.11 7.10 27.72
N LEU A 164 -18.81 8.20 28.41
CA LEU A 164 -18.31 9.42 27.77
C LEU A 164 -16.79 9.40 27.55
N ILE A 165 -16.06 8.66 28.38
CA ILE A 165 -14.60 8.60 28.33
C ILE A 165 -14.25 7.17 27.90
N GLY A 166 -13.78 6.98 26.67
CA GLY A 166 -13.59 5.65 26.12
C GLY A 166 -12.57 5.55 25.01
N ALA A 167 -12.26 4.30 24.63
CA ALA A 167 -11.31 3.95 23.59
C ALA A 167 -11.81 2.74 22.78
N PHE A 168 -11.35 2.64 21.54
CA PHE A 168 -11.45 1.43 20.74
C PHE A 168 -10.20 0.59 20.95
N HIS A 169 -10.33 -0.50 21.71
CA HIS A 169 -9.22 -1.39 22.05
C HIS A 169 -9.66 -2.84 21.84
N GLN A 170 -9.20 -3.43 20.73
CA GLN A 170 -9.61 -4.78 20.34
C GLN A 170 -8.90 -5.83 21.20
N PRO A 171 -9.60 -6.89 21.62
CA PRO A 171 -8.97 -7.98 22.33
C PRO A 171 -8.00 -8.75 21.41
N LYS A 172 -7.01 -9.40 22.02
CA LYS A 172 -6.17 -10.43 21.38
C LYS A 172 -6.86 -11.79 21.33
N GLY A 173 -7.87 -11.99 22.15
CA GLY A 173 -8.72 -13.17 22.14
C GLY A 173 -9.91 -13.01 23.08
N VAL A 174 -10.98 -13.74 22.78
CA VAL A 174 -12.18 -13.83 23.63
C VAL A 174 -12.38 -15.28 24.02
N TRP A 175 -12.57 -15.53 25.31
CA TRP A 175 -12.71 -16.86 25.88
C TRP A 175 -14.08 -17.04 26.53
N ILE A 176 -14.95 -17.82 25.89
CA ILE A 176 -16.33 -18.02 26.31
C ILE A 176 -16.51 -19.43 26.88
N ASP A 177 -16.54 -19.53 28.20
CA ASP A 177 -17.03 -20.74 28.89
C ASP A 177 -18.52 -20.58 29.21
N THR A 178 -19.35 -21.38 28.55
CA THR A 178 -20.80 -21.30 28.72
C THR A 178 -21.29 -21.79 30.09
N ASP A 179 -20.46 -22.54 30.84
CA ASP A 179 -20.80 -22.98 32.20
C ASP A 179 -20.87 -21.81 33.18
N HIS A 180 -20.20 -20.68 32.88
CA HIS A 180 -20.27 -19.46 33.68
C HIS A 180 -21.72 -18.93 33.80
N LEU A 181 -22.56 -19.15 32.78
CA LEU A 181 -23.95 -18.71 32.77
C LEU A 181 -24.80 -19.37 33.86
N ALA A 182 -24.40 -20.55 34.36
CA ALA A 182 -25.09 -21.20 35.48
C ALA A 182 -25.01 -20.40 36.79
N THR A 183 -24.04 -19.50 36.91
CA THR A 183 -23.86 -18.64 38.08
C THR A 183 -24.62 -17.31 37.99
N LEU A 184 -25.20 -17.01 36.82
CA LEU A 184 -25.78 -15.71 36.51
C LEU A 184 -27.22 -15.58 37.05
N PRO A 185 -27.60 -14.45 37.69
CA PRO A 185 -28.98 -14.22 38.07
C PRO A 185 -29.94 -14.29 36.87
N VAL A 186 -31.13 -14.85 37.08
CA VAL A 186 -32.13 -15.07 36.03
C VAL A 186 -32.46 -13.78 35.25
N ARG A 187 -32.47 -12.64 35.94
CA ARG A 187 -32.71 -11.32 35.32
C ARG A 187 -31.63 -10.96 34.30
N GLU A 188 -30.36 -11.14 34.66
CA GLU A 188 -29.21 -10.82 33.81
C GLU A 188 -29.13 -11.76 32.61
N TYR A 189 -29.41 -13.05 32.82
CA TYR A 189 -29.52 -14.01 31.73
C TYR A 189 -30.61 -13.61 30.72
N ARG A 190 -31.80 -13.24 31.21
CA ARG A 190 -32.91 -12.77 30.34
C ARG A 190 -32.57 -11.48 29.61
N SER A 191 -31.82 -10.58 30.23
CA SER A 191 -31.32 -9.36 29.58
C SER A 191 -30.40 -9.71 28.39
N GLY A 192 -29.48 -10.66 28.57
CA GLY A 192 -28.67 -11.17 27.47
C GLY A 192 -29.50 -11.85 26.38
N LEU A 193 -30.53 -12.62 26.76
CA LEU A 193 -31.42 -13.27 25.79
C LEU A 193 -32.18 -12.26 24.93
N ALA A 194 -32.53 -11.09 25.47
CA ALA A 194 -33.13 -10.01 24.68
C ALA A 194 -32.16 -9.49 23.59
N GLU A 195 -30.86 -9.43 23.85
CA GLU A 195 -29.85 -9.10 22.82
C GLU A 195 -29.78 -10.16 21.73
N VAL A 196 -29.79 -11.44 22.12
CA VAL A 196 -29.82 -12.57 21.20
C VAL A 196 -31.04 -12.52 20.28
N ILE A 197 -32.23 -12.23 20.83
CA ILE A 197 -33.46 -12.08 20.05
C ILE A 197 -33.33 -10.93 19.05
N LYS A 198 -32.75 -9.80 19.47
CA LYS A 198 -32.53 -8.67 18.55
C LYS A 198 -31.72 -9.12 17.34
N TYR A 199 -30.62 -9.84 17.51
CA TYR A 199 -29.83 -10.36 16.38
C TYR A 199 -30.67 -11.16 15.39
N GLY A 200 -31.51 -12.06 15.88
CA GLY A 200 -32.43 -12.84 15.04
C GLY A 200 -33.35 -11.94 14.22
N VAL A 201 -34.04 -11.01 14.88
CA VAL A 201 -35.01 -10.10 14.24
C VAL A 201 -34.35 -9.18 13.20
N ILE A 202 -33.16 -8.63 13.51
CA ILE A 202 -32.56 -7.59 12.65
C ILE A 202 -31.67 -8.12 11.54
N ARG A 203 -31.12 -9.34 11.67
CA ARG A 203 -30.04 -9.81 10.80
C ARG A 203 -30.10 -11.28 10.41
N ASP A 204 -30.78 -12.13 11.18
CA ASP A 204 -30.74 -13.57 10.94
C ASP A 204 -32.11 -14.24 11.19
N PRO A 205 -32.95 -14.34 10.15
CA PRO A 205 -34.25 -15.01 10.24
C PRO A 205 -34.15 -16.46 10.73
N GLY A 206 -33.11 -17.20 10.34
CA GLY A 206 -32.92 -18.60 10.76
C GLY A 206 -32.57 -18.72 12.25
N LEU A 207 -31.79 -17.78 12.79
CA LEU A 207 -31.59 -17.65 14.23
C LEU A 207 -32.93 -17.34 14.92
N PHE A 208 -33.74 -16.43 14.38
CA PHE A 208 -35.04 -16.09 14.96
C PHE A 208 -35.98 -17.30 15.04
N GLU A 209 -36.14 -18.06 13.96
CA GLU A 209 -36.91 -19.31 13.94
C GLU A 209 -36.39 -20.34 14.96
N THR A 210 -35.06 -20.44 15.12
CA THR A 210 -34.43 -21.31 16.10
C THR A 210 -34.77 -20.88 17.54
N LEU A 211 -34.74 -19.57 17.82
CA LEU A 211 -35.12 -19.05 19.13
C LEU A 211 -36.59 -19.31 19.45
N GLU A 212 -37.49 -19.16 18.47
CA GLU A 212 -38.92 -19.48 18.64
C GLU A 212 -39.14 -20.97 18.95
N ARG A 213 -38.51 -21.86 18.17
CA ARG A 213 -38.62 -23.32 18.36
C ARG A 213 -38.13 -23.79 19.73
N HIS A 214 -37.11 -23.12 20.28
CA HIS A 214 -36.47 -23.51 21.54
C HIS A 214 -36.77 -22.56 22.71
N ALA A 215 -37.76 -21.68 22.59
CA ALA A 215 -38.02 -20.60 23.56
C ALA A 215 -38.19 -21.10 25.01
N LEU A 216 -38.93 -22.20 25.22
CA LEU A 216 -39.15 -22.76 26.55
C LEU A 216 -37.87 -23.32 27.18
N ALA A 217 -37.05 -24.00 26.37
CA ALA A 217 -35.78 -24.56 26.81
C ALA A 217 -34.74 -23.47 27.10
N LEU A 218 -34.72 -22.40 26.29
CA LEU A 218 -33.80 -21.28 26.47
C LEU A 218 -34.11 -20.47 27.74
N ARG A 219 -35.35 -20.49 28.23
CA ARG A 219 -35.76 -19.77 29.45
C ARG A 219 -35.05 -20.27 30.72
N THR A 220 -34.54 -21.50 30.71
CA THR A 220 -33.89 -22.14 31.88
C THR A 220 -32.37 -21.94 31.91
N GLY A 221 -31.77 -21.39 30.85
CA GLY A 221 -30.32 -21.15 30.79
C GLY A 221 -29.44 -22.37 30.59
N ARG A 222 -30.02 -23.58 30.45
CA ARG A 222 -29.28 -24.85 30.33
C ARG A 222 -29.56 -25.60 29.02
N ALA A 223 -30.11 -24.91 28.03
CA ALA A 223 -30.39 -25.53 26.74
C ALA A 223 -29.09 -25.96 26.05
N SER A 224 -29.03 -27.20 25.56
CA SER A 224 -27.88 -27.74 24.82
C SER A 224 -27.56 -26.94 23.55
N ILE A 225 -28.55 -26.23 23.00
CA ILE A 225 -28.40 -25.38 21.80
C ILE A 225 -27.76 -24.00 22.08
N LEU A 226 -27.66 -23.59 23.35
CA LEU A 226 -27.20 -22.25 23.72
C LEU A 226 -25.77 -21.91 23.22
N PRO A 227 -24.77 -22.81 23.27
CA PRO A 227 -23.44 -22.52 22.71
C PRO A 227 -23.49 -22.21 21.20
N SER A 228 -24.30 -22.94 20.43
CA SER A 228 -24.48 -22.70 18.99
C SER A 228 -25.12 -21.32 18.71
N ILE A 229 -26.10 -20.93 19.53
CA ILE A 229 -26.71 -19.61 19.47
C ILE A 229 -25.70 -18.49 19.78
N ILE A 230 -24.88 -18.66 20.82
CA ILE A 230 -23.83 -17.69 21.17
C ILE A 230 -22.81 -17.58 20.04
N ALA A 231 -22.34 -18.71 19.49
CA ALA A 231 -21.42 -18.74 18.36
C ALA A 231 -22.01 -18.01 17.14
N ARG A 232 -23.30 -18.22 16.85
CA ARG A 232 -23.99 -17.51 15.75
C ARG A 232 -24.07 -16.01 15.99
N CYS A 233 -24.39 -15.57 17.20
CA CYS A 233 -24.38 -14.15 17.55
C CYS A 233 -22.97 -13.55 17.43
N CYS A 234 -21.93 -14.27 17.88
CA CYS A 234 -20.54 -13.86 17.72
C CYS A 234 -20.15 -13.68 16.26
N ARG A 235 -20.57 -14.60 15.36
CA ARG A 235 -20.35 -14.46 13.91
C ARG A 235 -21.04 -13.22 13.35
N ILE A 236 -22.31 -12.99 13.69
CA ILE A 236 -23.05 -11.78 13.26
C ILE A 236 -22.36 -10.50 13.79
N LYS A 237 -21.90 -10.51 15.03
CA LYS A 237 -21.19 -9.38 15.63
C LYS A 237 -19.82 -9.15 14.99
N ALA A 238 -19.07 -10.21 14.70
CA ALA A 238 -17.80 -10.16 13.97
C ALA A 238 -18.00 -9.48 12.62
N GLU A 239 -19.01 -9.91 11.85
CA GLU A 239 -19.37 -9.26 10.59
C GLU A 239 -19.65 -7.76 10.78
N VAL A 240 -20.39 -7.36 11.83
CA VAL A 240 -20.67 -5.94 12.09
C VAL A 240 -19.39 -5.14 12.42
N VAL A 241 -18.47 -5.73 13.20
CA VAL A 241 -17.20 -5.09 13.57
C VAL A 241 -16.32 -4.90 12.32
N GLU A 242 -16.19 -5.94 11.50
CA GLU A 242 -15.49 -5.92 10.22
C GLU A 242 -16.08 -4.87 9.25
N GLN A 243 -17.39 -4.63 9.31
CA GLN A 243 -18.08 -3.65 8.46
C GLN A 243 -17.86 -2.18 8.86
N SER A 244 -17.33 -1.92 10.05
CA SER A 244 -17.23 -0.57 10.63
C SER A 244 -15.85 0.10 10.44
N GLN A 245 -14.91 -0.63 9.84
CA GLN A 245 -13.50 -0.27 9.76
C GLN A 245 -12.99 -0.46 8.34
N ASP A 246 -12.77 0.63 7.61
CA ASP A 246 -12.16 0.60 6.28
C ASP A 246 -10.69 1.01 6.41
N LEU A 247 -9.76 0.09 6.12
CA LEU A 247 -8.32 0.38 6.05
C LEU A 247 -8.01 0.94 4.66
N ILE A 248 -7.39 2.13 4.62
CA ILE A 248 -6.90 2.73 3.38
C ILE A 248 -5.38 2.82 3.39
N THR A 249 -4.78 2.57 2.23
CA THR A 249 -3.37 2.81 1.98
C THR A 249 -3.17 4.28 1.65
N VAL A 250 -2.19 4.92 2.29
CA VAL A 250 -1.80 6.30 2.00
C VAL A 250 -0.45 6.27 1.29
N LEU A 251 -0.40 6.88 0.10
CA LEU A 251 0.83 6.98 -0.67
C LEU A 251 1.73 8.07 -0.07
N PRO A 252 3.04 7.80 0.11
CA PRO A 252 3.99 8.79 0.59
C PRO A 252 4.25 9.89 -0.44
N THR A 253 4.99 10.92 -0.06
CA THR A 253 5.55 11.88 -1.01
C THR A 253 6.71 11.24 -1.77
N ARG A 254 6.56 11.12 -3.09
CA ARG A 254 7.60 10.62 -3.98
C ARG A 254 8.77 11.61 -4.08
N GLY A 255 10.00 11.10 -4.06
CA GLY A 255 11.23 11.90 -4.13
C GLY A 255 11.31 12.81 -5.36
N THR A 256 11.95 13.95 -5.19
CA THR A 256 12.14 14.98 -6.22
C THR A 256 13.29 14.58 -7.14
N ILE A 257 13.11 14.77 -8.45
CA ILE A 257 14.18 14.61 -9.45
C ILE A 257 14.69 15.99 -9.80
N PHE A 258 16.00 16.18 -9.66
CA PHE A 258 16.73 17.40 -9.97
C PHE A 258 17.66 17.18 -11.16
N ASP A 259 17.94 18.25 -11.89
CA ASP A 259 19.10 18.31 -12.77
C ASP A 259 20.40 18.48 -11.97
N ARG A 260 21.55 18.49 -12.66
CA ARG A 260 22.86 18.60 -12.02
C ARG A 260 23.09 19.89 -11.23
N ASN A 261 22.31 20.93 -11.51
CA ASN A 261 22.40 22.25 -10.89
C ASN A 261 21.30 22.47 -9.83
N GLY A 262 20.52 21.44 -9.49
CA GLY A 262 19.46 21.51 -8.49
C GLY A 262 18.14 22.08 -9.02
N LYS A 263 17.95 22.19 -10.33
CA LYS A 263 16.67 22.59 -10.93
C LYS A 263 15.69 21.41 -10.90
N ILE A 264 14.48 21.66 -10.43
CA ILE A 264 13.44 20.61 -10.32
C ILE A 264 12.95 20.19 -11.71
N LEU A 265 13.07 18.90 -12.00
CA LEU A 265 12.56 18.26 -13.22
C LEU A 265 11.25 17.50 -12.96
N ALA A 266 11.11 16.87 -11.79
CA ALA A 266 9.87 16.21 -11.36
C ALA A 266 9.70 16.30 -9.85
N ARG A 267 8.49 16.58 -9.38
CA ARG A 267 8.17 16.61 -7.93
C ARG A 267 6.74 16.16 -7.67
N SER A 268 6.47 15.77 -6.44
CA SER A 268 5.11 15.51 -5.99
C SER A 268 4.48 16.79 -5.43
N LEU A 269 3.28 17.12 -5.93
CA LEU A 269 2.47 18.21 -5.42
C LEU A 269 1.28 17.65 -4.63
N PRO A 270 0.87 18.31 -3.53
CA PRO A 270 -0.36 17.96 -2.83
C PRO A 270 -1.57 17.97 -3.78
N ALA A 271 -2.42 16.96 -3.63
CA ALA A 271 -3.62 16.77 -4.41
C ALA A 271 -4.75 16.24 -3.51
N ALA A 272 -5.98 16.36 -3.99
CA ALA A 272 -7.13 15.75 -3.34
C ALA A 272 -7.73 14.66 -4.25
N SER A 273 -8.35 13.66 -3.66
CA SER A 273 -9.13 12.66 -4.38
C SER A 273 -10.52 12.60 -3.80
N VAL A 274 -11.51 12.68 -4.68
CA VAL A 274 -12.92 12.69 -4.33
C VAL A 274 -13.45 11.26 -4.41
N PHE A 275 -14.11 10.82 -3.33
CA PHE A 275 -14.78 9.54 -3.29
C PHE A 275 -16.18 9.65 -2.72
N PHE A 276 -17.01 8.66 -3.07
CA PHE A 276 -18.35 8.47 -2.56
C PHE A 276 -18.38 7.37 -1.50
N SER A 277 -19.08 7.61 -0.39
CA SER A 277 -19.49 6.58 0.56
C SER A 277 -20.96 6.73 0.94
N PRO A 278 -21.78 5.64 0.89
CA PRO A 278 -23.22 5.73 1.14
C PRO A 278 -23.57 6.29 2.52
N VAL A 279 -24.54 7.23 2.53
CA VAL A 279 -25.14 7.78 3.74
C VAL A 279 -26.39 6.97 4.10
N LYS A 280 -26.50 6.54 5.37
CA LYS A 280 -27.66 5.74 5.81
C LYS A 280 -28.91 6.62 5.86
N GLY A 281 -29.99 6.16 5.23
CA GLY A 281 -31.31 6.81 5.29
C GLY A 281 -31.54 7.88 4.21
N GLU A 282 -30.56 8.11 3.35
CA GLU A 282 -30.70 9.02 2.21
C GLU A 282 -31.19 8.25 0.97
N SER A 283 -32.12 8.84 0.21
CA SER A 283 -32.63 8.21 -1.01
C SER A 283 -31.56 8.16 -2.09
N LEU A 284 -31.62 7.12 -2.94
CA LEU A 284 -30.71 6.95 -4.08
C LEU A 284 -30.71 8.20 -4.98
N ASP A 285 -31.89 8.74 -5.26
CA ASP A 285 -32.06 9.94 -6.09
C ASP A 285 -31.29 11.16 -5.54
N ARG A 286 -31.29 11.35 -4.21
CA ARG A 286 -30.56 12.46 -3.58
C ARG A 286 -29.05 12.26 -3.64
N GLN A 287 -28.57 11.03 -3.46
CA GLN A 287 -27.15 10.68 -3.60
C GLN A 287 -26.67 10.92 -5.04
N VAL A 288 -27.46 10.49 -6.03
CA VAL A 288 -27.16 10.67 -7.46
C VAL A 288 -27.14 12.15 -7.85
N ARG A 289 -28.07 12.97 -7.35
CA ARG A 289 -28.05 14.42 -7.56
C ARG A 289 -26.76 15.09 -7.07
N GLY A 290 -26.20 14.63 -5.96
CA GLY A 290 -24.90 15.11 -5.46
C GLY A 290 -23.76 14.89 -6.46
N ILE A 291 -23.75 13.76 -7.18
CA ILE A 291 -22.74 13.47 -8.22
C ILE A 291 -22.88 14.43 -9.40
N TYR A 292 -24.11 14.71 -9.85
CA TYR A 292 -24.35 15.66 -10.94
C TYR A 292 -23.94 17.10 -10.57
N GLN A 293 -24.04 17.50 -9.30
CA GLN A 293 -23.63 18.84 -8.85
C GLN A 293 -22.11 19.07 -8.96
N ILE A 294 -21.30 18.02 -8.90
CA ILE A 294 -19.84 18.10 -9.03
C ILE A 294 -19.34 17.71 -10.42
N GLN A 295 -20.22 17.32 -11.35
CA GLN A 295 -19.86 16.91 -12.71
C GLN A 295 -19.03 17.97 -13.42
N ASN A 296 -19.52 19.22 -13.47
CA ASN A 296 -18.84 20.31 -14.18
C ASN A 296 -17.56 20.74 -13.49
N LEU A 297 -17.52 20.68 -12.15
CA LEU A 297 -16.30 21.00 -11.39
C LEU A 297 -15.18 20.00 -11.66
N LEU A 298 -15.52 18.72 -11.79
CA LEU A 298 -14.57 17.63 -11.99
C LEU A 298 -14.36 17.22 -13.44
N GLU A 299 -15.02 17.92 -14.38
CA GLU A 299 -15.02 17.63 -15.81
C GLU A 299 -15.31 16.14 -16.11
N LEU A 300 -16.28 15.58 -15.40
CA LEU A 300 -16.63 14.15 -15.53
C LEU A 300 -17.33 13.89 -16.86
N LYS A 301 -16.85 12.89 -17.59
CA LYS A 301 -17.50 12.38 -18.80
C LYS A 301 -18.73 11.55 -18.42
N ASP A 302 -19.72 11.51 -19.31
CA ASP A 302 -20.96 10.72 -19.09
C ASP A 302 -20.68 9.24 -18.80
N SER A 303 -19.63 8.67 -19.41
CA SER A 303 -19.21 7.30 -19.16
C SER A 303 -18.66 7.08 -17.75
N GLU A 304 -17.97 8.06 -17.16
CA GLU A 304 -17.49 8.05 -15.78
C GLU A 304 -18.68 8.13 -14.82
N ILE A 305 -19.62 9.06 -15.07
CA ILE A 305 -20.83 9.23 -14.25
C ILE A 305 -21.66 7.96 -14.19
N ARG A 306 -21.92 7.31 -15.33
CA ARG A 306 -22.67 6.04 -15.36
C ARG A 306 -22.01 4.95 -14.51
N LYS A 307 -20.67 4.87 -14.51
CA LYS A 307 -19.93 3.92 -13.66
C LYS A 307 -20.06 4.24 -12.17
N ILE A 308 -20.03 5.52 -11.82
CA ILE A 308 -20.22 6.00 -10.45
C ILE A 308 -21.65 5.66 -9.99
N ILE A 309 -22.68 6.05 -10.75
CA ILE A 309 -24.09 5.80 -10.41
C ILE A 309 -24.36 4.29 -10.25
N ASN A 310 -23.91 3.45 -11.17
CA ASN A 310 -24.06 1.98 -11.06
C ASN A 310 -23.42 1.44 -9.76
N SER A 311 -22.28 2.00 -9.35
CA SER A 311 -21.63 1.62 -8.09
C SER A 311 -22.44 2.05 -6.85
N ILE A 312 -23.10 3.22 -6.91
CA ILE A 312 -24.02 3.71 -5.87
C ILE A 312 -25.28 2.84 -5.79
N GLU A 313 -25.88 2.51 -6.94
CA GLU A 313 -27.06 1.63 -7.04
C GLU A 313 -26.81 0.24 -6.44
N LYS A 314 -25.61 -0.31 -6.70
CA LYS A 314 -25.12 -1.56 -6.10
C LYS A 314 -24.75 -1.43 -4.62
N ARG A 315 -24.97 -0.26 -4.00
CA ARG A 315 -24.68 0.04 -2.60
C ARG A 315 -23.23 -0.27 -2.21
N LYS A 316 -22.28 -0.04 -3.12
CA LYS A 316 -20.85 -0.17 -2.79
C LYS A 316 -20.49 0.82 -1.67
N ARG A 317 -19.68 0.36 -0.71
CA ARG A 317 -19.29 1.18 0.45
C ARG A 317 -18.37 2.35 0.10
N PHE A 318 -17.64 2.19 -1.00
CA PHE A 318 -16.64 3.11 -1.47
C PHE A 318 -16.67 3.14 -3.00
N THR A 319 -16.56 4.33 -3.59
CA THR A 319 -16.46 4.50 -5.04
C THR A 319 -15.63 5.76 -5.33
N TRP A 320 -14.54 5.63 -6.06
CA TRP A 320 -13.80 6.79 -6.55
C TRP A 320 -14.67 7.59 -7.52
N ILE A 321 -14.72 8.91 -7.31
CA ILE A 321 -15.37 9.85 -8.24
C ILE A 321 -14.30 10.41 -9.19
N LYS A 322 -13.25 11.01 -8.63
CA LYS A 322 -12.09 11.50 -9.38
C LYS A 322 -10.89 11.54 -8.45
N ARG A 323 -9.72 11.08 -8.91
CA ARG A 323 -8.49 11.07 -8.10
C ARG A 323 -7.52 12.16 -8.53
N LYS A 324 -6.68 12.60 -7.59
CA LYS A 324 -5.51 13.48 -7.78
C LYS A 324 -5.85 14.83 -8.44
N ILE A 325 -6.99 15.40 -8.07
CA ILE A 325 -7.40 16.75 -8.47
C ILE A 325 -6.58 17.82 -7.73
N PRO A 326 -6.42 19.04 -8.29
CA PRO A 326 -5.83 20.16 -7.57
C PRO A 326 -6.54 20.42 -6.23
N LEU A 327 -5.77 20.78 -5.18
CA LEU A 327 -6.33 21.04 -3.85
C LEU A 327 -7.43 22.09 -3.85
N GLU A 328 -7.26 23.17 -4.60
CA GLU A 328 -8.25 24.26 -4.72
C GLU A 328 -9.62 23.76 -5.19
N LEU A 329 -9.63 22.75 -6.08
CA LEU A 329 -10.86 22.15 -6.57
C LEU A 329 -11.50 21.25 -5.51
N GLY A 330 -10.67 20.50 -4.76
CA GLY A 330 -11.11 19.74 -3.60
C GLY A 330 -11.80 20.64 -2.56
N GLU A 331 -11.18 21.76 -2.20
CA GLU A 331 -11.74 22.72 -1.25
C GLU A 331 -13.09 23.30 -1.71
N LYS A 332 -13.25 23.57 -3.02
CA LYS A 332 -14.54 23.98 -3.59
C LYS A 332 -15.61 22.91 -3.41
N ILE A 333 -15.27 21.63 -3.61
CA ILE A 333 -16.19 20.50 -3.42
C ILE A 333 -16.58 20.34 -1.95
N LEU A 334 -15.62 20.45 -1.02
CA LEU A 334 -15.88 20.42 0.42
C LEU A 334 -16.88 21.50 0.85
N LYS A 335 -16.78 22.71 0.29
CA LYS A 335 -17.69 23.83 0.59
C LYS A 335 -19.14 23.56 0.19
N LEU A 336 -19.39 22.67 -0.78
CA LEU A 336 -20.75 22.28 -1.18
C LEU A 336 -21.45 21.41 -0.13
N LYS A 337 -20.72 20.84 0.83
CA LYS A 337 -21.26 20.01 1.93
C LYS A 337 -22.20 18.91 1.44
N LEU A 338 -21.83 18.27 0.33
CA LEU A 338 -22.66 17.24 -0.29
C LEU A 338 -22.60 15.94 0.52
N PRO A 339 -23.76 15.40 0.94
CA PRO A 339 -23.80 14.13 1.65
C PRO A 339 -23.16 13.01 0.84
N GLY A 340 -22.32 12.20 1.51
CA GLY A 340 -21.70 11.03 0.90
C GLY A 340 -20.50 11.32 0.01
N ILE A 341 -20.14 12.59 -0.21
CA ILE A 341 -18.94 12.98 -0.96
C ILE A 341 -17.85 13.43 0.01
N TYR A 342 -16.68 12.82 -0.11
CA TYR A 342 -15.56 13.02 0.80
C TYR A 342 -14.26 13.22 0.02
N LEU A 343 -13.25 13.79 0.68
CA LEU A 343 -11.91 13.95 0.13
C LEU A 343 -10.91 13.08 0.89
N LEU A 344 -9.97 12.53 0.13
CA LEU A 344 -8.71 11.99 0.64
C LEU A 344 -7.57 12.89 0.17
N GLN A 345 -6.64 13.22 1.07
CA GLN A 345 -5.40 13.89 0.67
C GLN A 345 -4.46 12.87 0.03
N GLU A 346 -3.98 13.17 -1.17
CA GLU A 346 -3.01 12.38 -1.91
C GLU A 346 -1.92 13.32 -2.47
N ASN A 347 -0.95 12.76 -3.18
CA ASN A 347 0.01 13.52 -3.97
C ASN A 347 -0.17 13.22 -5.44
N ARG A 348 0.13 14.18 -6.31
CA ARG A 348 0.22 13.96 -7.76
C ARG A 348 1.63 14.27 -8.25
N ARG A 349 2.14 13.44 -9.15
CA ARG A 349 3.41 13.71 -9.81
C ARG A 349 3.25 14.87 -10.79
N PHE A 350 4.21 15.77 -10.81
CA PHE A 350 4.20 16.98 -11.62
C PHE A 350 5.59 17.26 -12.20
N TYR A 351 5.63 17.61 -13.48
CA TYR A 351 6.83 17.88 -14.25
C TYR A 351 6.85 19.37 -14.65
N PRO A 352 7.53 20.24 -13.89
CA PRO A 352 7.39 21.69 -14.05
C PRO A 352 7.90 22.25 -15.38
N GLN A 353 8.73 21.50 -16.09
CA GLN A 353 9.35 21.91 -17.35
C GLN A 353 8.59 21.36 -18.58
N GLY A 354 7.40 20.77 -18.39
CA GLY A 354 6.59 20.21 -19.46
C GLY A 354 7.36 19.09 -20.19
N THR A 355 7.56 19.25 -21.49
CA THR A 355 8.18 18.25 -22.38
C THR A 355 9.68 18.05 -22.18
N LEU A 356 10.36 18.91 -21.40
CA LEU A 356 11.81 18.85 -21.21
C LEU A 356 12.24 17.52 -20.59
N ALA A 357 13.16 16.82 -21.25
CA ALA A 357 13.71 15.52 -20.86
C ALA A 357 12.64 14.43 -20.68
N ALA A 358 11.49 14.52 -21.35
CA ALA A 358 10.35 13.61 -21.14
C ALA A 358 10.73 12.12 -21.22
N HIS A 359 11.54 11.72 -22.20
CA HIS A 359 11.97 10.31 -22.34
C HIS A 359 12.98 9.85 -21.29
N VAL A 360 13.78 10.78 -20.75
CA VAL A 360 14.73 10.47 -19.67
C VAL A 360 13.98 10.36 -18.36
N LEU A 361 13.10 11.32 -18.05
CA LEU A 361 12.29 11.32 -16.84
C LEU A 361 11.30 10.15 -16.84
N GLY A 362 10.60 9.95 -17.95
CA GLY A 362 9.50 9.01 -18.09
C GLY A 362 8.24 9.52 -17.41
N GLY A 363 7.54 8.64 -16.72
CA GLY A 363 6.26 8.96 -16.10
C GLY A 363 5.81 7.94 -15.08
N VAL A 364 4.76 8.28 -14.34
CA VAL A 364 4.12 7.41 -13.34
C VAL A 364 2.66 7.15 -13.68
N ASN A 365 2.10 6.08 -13.13
CA ASN A 365 0.66 5.84 -13.16
C ASN A 365 -0.08 6.63 -12.06
N ILE A 366 -1.41 6.46 -11.98
CA ILE A 366 -2.25 7.12 -10.96
C ILE A 366 -1.91 6.72 -9.53
N ASP A 367 -1.18 5.62 -9.31
CA ASP A 367 -0.75 5.11 -7.99
C ASP A 367 0.74 5.40 -7.71
N ASP A 368 1.34 6.34 -8.45
CA ASP A 368 2.74 6.79 -8.34
C ASP A 368 3.79 5.68 -8.58
N TYR A 369 3.43 4.63 -9.30
CA TYR A 369 4.41 3.67 -9.84
C TYR A 369 5.06 4.23 -11.10
N GLY A 370 6.38 4.27 -11.12
CA GLY A 370 7.15 4.58 -12.32
C GLY A 370 6.93 3.56 -13.42
N LEU A 371 6.70 4.04 -14.65
CA LEU A 371 6.38 3.23 -15.82
C LEU A 371 7.42 3.36 -16.95
N ALA A 372 8.20 4.45 -16.97
CA ALA A 372 9.27 4.66 -17.93
C ALA A 372 10.40 5.51 -17.32
N GLY A 373 11.54 5.57 -18.01
CA GLY A 373 12.66 6.46 -17.69
C GLY A 373 13.23 6.27 -16.28
N VAL A 374 13.77 7.37 -15.73
CA VAL A 374 14.27 7.48 -14.35
C VAL A 374 13.18 7.12 -13.33
N GLU A 375 11.91 7.50 -13.60
CA GLU A 375 10.80 7.18 -12.71
C GLU A 375 10.63 5.67 -12.51
N TYR A 376 10.80 4.88 -13.57
CA TYR A 376 10.76 3.42 -13.50
C TYR A 376 12.03 2.85 -12.89
N PHE A 377 13.20 3.22 -13.41
CA PHE A 377 14.48 2.62 -13.01
C PHE A 377 14.74 2.82 -11.51
N TYR A 378 14.49 4.03 -11.01
CA TYR A 378 14.67 4.39 -9.61
C TYR A 378 13.38 4.35 -8.79
N ASN A 379 12.37 3.60 -9.23
CA ASN A 379 11.08 3.54 -8.54
C ASN A 379 11.20 3.14 -7.07
N SER A 380 12.10 2.21 -6.73
CA SER A 380 12.30 1.75 -5.34
C SER A 380 12.82 2.86 -4.41
N LEU A 381 13.65 3.77 -4.92
CA LEU A 381 14.19 4.89 -4.16
C LEU A 381 13.19 6.05 -4.10
N LEU A 382 12.62 6.40 -5.25
CA LEU A 382 11.73 7.55 -5.40
C LEU A 382 10.39 7.34 -4.68
N ARG A 383 9.87 6.11 -4.62
CA ARG A 383 8.49 5.88 -4.15
C ARG A 383 8.31 6.03 -2.65
N GLY A 384 9.31 5.75 -1.82
CA GLY A 384 9.16 5.74 -0.36
C GLY A 384 8.32 4.58 0.17
N GLU A 385 7.91 4.65 1.44
CA GLU A 385 7.12 3.59 2.11
C GLU A 385 5.68 4.04 2.34
N GLU A 386 4.73 3.20 1.91
CA GLU A 386 3.30 3.38 2.13
C GLU A 386 2.93 3.37 3.61
N GLY A 387 2.04 4.30 3.97
CA GLY A 387 1.37 4.37 5.26
C GLY A 387 0.00 3.69 5.21
N GLN A 388 -0.61 3.54 6.37
CA GLN A 388 -1.95 2.98 6.52
C GLN A 388 -2.77 3.86 7.45
N GLN A 389 -3.99 4.17 7.03
CA GLN A 389 -4.96 4.88 7.83
C GLN A 389 -6.23 4.05 7.97
N LEU A 390 -6.77 4.03 9.18
CA LEU A 390 -8.04 3.39 9.49
C LEU A 390 -9.13 4.47 9.49
N ILE A 391 -10.10 4.30 8.61
CA ILE A 391 -11.30 5.12 8.57
C ILE A 391 -12.37 4.42 9.40
N MET A 392 -12.75 5.04 10.52
CA MET A 392 -13.83 4.59 11.39
C MET A 392 -15.07 5.46 11.20
N LYS A 393 -16.24 4.82 11.14
CA LYS A 393 -17.53 5.53 11.11
C LYS A 393 -18.09 5.64 12.53
N ASP A 394 -18.44 6.85 12.96
CA ASP A 394 -19.17 7.04 14.21
C ASP A 394 -20.53 6.31 14.18
N ALA A 395 -20.99 5.81 15.33
CA ALA A 395 -22.28 5.15 15.53
C ALA A 395 -23.47 6.06 15.17
N ARG A 396 -23.33 7.39 15.24
CA ARG A 396 -24.34 8.37 14.76
C ARG A 396 -24.13 8.82 13.30
N LYS A 397 -23.21 8.18 12.56
CA LYS A 397 -23.07 8.21 11.09
C LYS A 397 -22.88 9.58 10.43
N ARG A 398 -22.24 10.54 11.10
CA ARG A 398 -22.03 11.88 10.51
C ARG A 398 -20.56 12.30 10.37
N GLU A 399 -19.64 11.64 11.08
CA GLU A 399 -18.21 11.96 11.03
C GLU A 399 -17.35 10.71 10.89
N PHE A 400 -16.29 10.82 10.09
CA PHE A 400 -15.24 9.83 9.97
C PHE A 400 -14.12 10.19 10.95
N PHE A 401 -13.69 9.22 11.75
CA PHE A 401 -12.45 9.32 12.50
C PHE A 401 -11.35 8.61 11.70
N ILE A 402 -10.25 9.32 11.43
CA ILE A 402 -9.08 8.76 10.74
C ILE A 402 -8.00 8.51 11.79
N GLU A 403 -7.65 7.24 11.98
CA GLU A 403 -6.54 6.84 12.85
C GLU A 403 -5.36 6.40 11.98
N THR A 404 -4.19 7.01 12.17
CA THR A 404 -2.97 6.57 11.47
C THR A 404 -2.45 5.30 12.12
N ILE A 405 -2.50 4.19 11.39
CA ILE A 405 -1.98 2.88 11.80
C ILE A 405 -0.49 2.78 11.52
N LYS A 406 -0.07 3.31 10.37
CA LYS A 406 1.32 3.35 9.92
C LYS A 406 1.59 4.67 9.22
N GLU A 407 2.63 5.38 9.66
CA GLU A 407 3.07 6.60 8.99
C GLU A 407 3.75 6.27 7.65
N THR A 408 3.60 7.19 6.69
CA THR A 408 4.29 7.15 5.40
C THR A 408 5.75 7.57 5.57
N LYS A 409 6.68 6.99 4.81
CA LYS A 409 8.04 7.55 4.68
C LYS A 409 8.25 8.12 3.28
N PRO A 410 8.71 9.38 3.13
CA PRO A 410 8.95 9.97 1.83
C PRO A 410 10.05 9.21 1.08
N GLY A 411 9.98 9.25 -0.25
CA GLY A 411 11.03 8.73 -1.11
C GLY A 411 12.28 9.60 -1.12
N GLN A 412 13.36 9.06 -1.66
CA GLN A 412 14.64 9.75 -1.76
C GLN A 412 14.70 10.60 -3.03
N ASP A 413 15.31 11.78 -2.91
CA ASP A 413 15.57 12.67 -4.03
C ASP A 413 16.72 12.15 -4.90
N ILE A 414 16.71 12.49 -6.20
CA ILE A 414 17.72 12.07 -7.17
C ILE A 414 18.22 13.28 -7.94
N TYR A 415 19.54 13.37 -8.13
CA TYR A 415 20.20 14.35 -8.98
C TYR A 415 20.67 13.66 -10.25
N LEU A 416 20.22 14.15 -11.40
CA LEU A 416 20.66 13.65 -12.70
C LEU A 416 21.95 14.35 -13.15
N SER A 417 22.68 13.72 -14.07
CA SER A 417 23.80 14.34 -14.78
C SER A 417 23.35 15.36 -15.84
N LEU A 418 22.05 15.34 -16.20
CA LEU A 418 21.47 16.28 -17.14
C LEU A 418 21.65 17.72 -16.67
N ASP A 419 21.97 18.59 -17.63
CA ASP A 419 21.89 20.03 -17.46
C ASP A 419 20.65 20.53 -18.20
N SER A 420 19.69 21.11 -17.48
CA SER A 420 18.42 21.53 -18.09
C SER A 420 18.59 22.55 -19.21
N THR A 421 19.64 23.38 -19.16
CA THR A 421 19.90 24.39 -20.18
C THR A 421 20.42 23.72 -21.46
N ILE A 422 21.37 22.80 -21.32
CA ILE A 422 21.92 22.03 -22.44
C ILE A 422 20.84 21.13 -23.04
N GLN A 423 20.04 20.46 -22.21
CA GLN A 423 18.90 19.65 -22.64
C GLN A 423 17.89 20.47 -23.46
N TYR A 424 17.52 21.67 -22.99
CA TYR A 424 16.58 22.53 -23.70
C TYR A 424 17.10 22.94 -25.08
N ILE A 425 18.38 23.33 -25.16
CA ILE A 425 19.02 23.68 -26.44
C ILE A 425 19.04 22.45 -27.36
N ALA A 426 19.45 21.28 -26.86
CA ALA A 426 19.48 20.04 -27.61
C ALA A 426 18.11 19.67 -28.20
N GLU A 427 17.04 19.71 -27.38
CA GLU A 427 15.68 19.42 -27.84
C GLU A 427 15.18 20.43 -28.88
N LYS A 428 15.45 21.72 -28.65
CA LYS A 428 15.04 22.79 -29.56
C LYS A 428 15.71 22.68 -30.93
N GLU A 429 17.03 22.48 -30.96
CA GLU A 429 17.78 22.34 -32.22
C GLU A 429 17.41 21.04 -32.94
N LEU A 430 17.20 19.95 -32.19
CA LEU A 430 16.73 18.68 -32.76
C LEU A 430 15.34 18.83 -33.39
N GLN A 431 14.41 19.47 -32.69
CA GLN A 431 13.07 19.74 -33.22
C GLN A 431 13.14 20.55 -34.51
N GLN A 432 13.88 21.67 -34.50
CA GLN A 432 14.04 22.50 -35.70
C GLN A 432 14.65 21.73 -36.87
N ALA A 433 15.66 20.90 -36.61
CA ALA A 433 16.28 20.08 -37.64
C ALA A 433 15.29 19.05 -38.22
N VAL A 434 14.56 18.33 -37.36
CA VAL A 434 13.58 17.33 -37.81
C VAL A 434 12.46 17.96 -38.61
N GLU A 435 11.91 19.09 -38.15
CA GLU A 435 10.83 19.80 -38.84
C GLU A 435 11.30 20.41 -40.17
N LYS A 436 12.45 21.07 -40.18
CA LYS A 436 13.05 21.65 -41.40
C LYS A 436 13.30 20.61 -42.48
N HIS A 437 13.75 19.42 -42.08
CA HIS A 437 14.08 18.34 -43.01
C HIS A 437 12.93 17.34 -43.23
N GLN A 438 11.76 17.59 -42.64
CA GLN A 438 10.60 16.68 -42.66
C GLN A 438 10.97 15.23 -42.29
N ALA A 439 11.90 15.07 -41.36
CA ALA A 439 12.33 13.75 -40.91
C ALA A 439 11.26 13.11 -40.01
N ASN A 440 11.20 11.77 -40.01
CA ASN A 440 10.20 11.05 -39.22
C ASN A 440 10.45 11.14 -37.70
N TRP A 441 11.72 11.24 -37.31
CA TRP A 441 12.19 11.33 -35.94
C TRP A 441 13.66 11.76 -35.91
N GLY A 442 14.16 12.10 -34.72
CA GLY A 442 15.57 12.33 -34.46
C GLY A 442 15.93 12.07 -33.00
N CYS A 443 17.21 11.87 -32.71
CA CYS A 443 17.76 11.82 -31.36
C CYS A 443 19.10 12.56 -31.30
N LEU A 444 19.46 13.06 -30.11
CA LEU A 444 20.70 13.79 -29.87
C LEU A 444 21.19 13.47 -28.45
N ILE A 445 22.46 13.08 -28.33
CA ILE A 445 23.12 12.85 -27.04
C ILE A 445 24.30 13.82 -26.92
N ILE A 446 24.41 14.50 -25.78
CA ILE A 446 25.58 15.30 -25.40
C ILE A 446 26.16 14.67 -24.15
N SER A 447 27.43 14.26 -24.20
CA SER A 447 28.12 13.64 -23.09
C SER A 447 29.46 14.31 -22.79
N VAL A 448 29.95 14.10 -21.57
CA VAL A 448 31.30 14.46 -21.14
C VAL A 448 32.19 13.22 -21.29
N PRO A 449 33.12 13.17 -22.27
CA PRO A 449 33.81 11.92 -22.59
C PRO A 449 34.59 11.29 -21.44
N TRP A 450 35.19 12.10 -20.56
CA TRP A 450 36.06 11.60 -19.48
C TRP A 450 35.30 11.14 -18.22
N THR A 451 34.07 11.61 -17.99
CA THR A 451 33.22 11.14 -16.87
C THR A 451 32.13 10.17 -17.32
N GLY A 452 31.77 10.17 -18.60
CA GLY A 452 30.61 9.45 -19.12
C GLY A 452 29.27 10.12 -18.77
N GLU A 453 29.27 11.29 -18.12
CA GLU A 453 28.04 12.01 -17.80
C GLU A 453 27.28 12.40 -19.07
N ILE A 454 25.96 12.16 -19.08
CA ILE A 454 25.07 12.60 -20.13
C ILE A 454 24.49 13.95 -19.73
N LEU A 455 24.87 15.01 -20.44
CA LEU A 455 24.38 16.37 -20.20
C LEU A 455 23.04 16.63 -20.87
N ALA A 456 22.82 15.98 -22.01
CA ALA A 456 21.54 15.98 -22.69
C ALA A 456 21.27 14.66 -23.42
N MET A 457 20.02 14.21 -23.41
CA MET A 457 19.50 13.11 -24.21
C MET A 457 18.13 13.53 -24.74
N ALA A 458 18.10 14.03 -25.96
CA ALA A 458 16.91 14.56 -26.62
C ALA A 458 16.37 13.56 -27.65
N ASN A 459 15.04 13.45 -27.74
CA ASN A 459 14.36 12.69 -28.78
C ASN A 459 13.20 13.54 -29.32
N TYR A 460 12.95 13.43 -30.62
CA TYR A 460 11.79 14.02 -31.27
C TYR A 460 11.13 13.00 -32.22
N PRO A 461 9.79 12.87 -32.24
CA PRO A 461 8.78 13.61 -31.46
C PRO A 461 8.81 13.33 -29.95
N SER A 462 8.40 14.31 -29.15
CA SER A 462 8.31 14.26 -27.69
C SER A 462 6.87 14.28 -27.17
N TYR A 463 6.71 14.26 -25.85
CA TYR A 463 5.42 14.30 -25.15
C TYR A 463 5.54 15.07 -23.83
N ASP A 464 4.40 15.49 -23.26
CA ASP A 464 4.36 16.06 -21.91
C ASP A 464 4.13 14.93 -20.89
N PRO A 465 5.07 14.66 -19.97
CA PRO A 465 4.92 13.62 -18.94
C PRO A 465 3.86 13.94 -17.89
N ASN A 466 3.30 15.16 -17.86
CA ASN A 466 2.10 15.45 -17.08
C ASN A 466 0.85 14.72 -17.62
N ASP A 467 0.86 14.32 -18.90
CA ASP A 467 -0.21 13.58 -19.58
C ASP A 467 0.20 12.12 -19.88
N PHE A 468 0.71 11.41 -18.87
CA PHE A 468 1.23 10.05 -19.00
C PHE A 468 0.15 8.95 -18.84
N PRO A 469 0.16 7.85 -19.64
CA PRO A 469 1.12 7.54 -20.71
C PRO A 469 0.82 8.30 -22.02
N PRO A 470 1.88 8.67 -22.77
CA PRO A 470 1.70 9.28 -24.09
C PRO A 470 1.27 8.25 -25.14
N PRO A 471 0.91 8.68 -26.36
CA PRO A 471 0.71 7.76 -27.48
C PRO A 471 1.95 6.91 -27.75
N GLU A 472 1.74 5.62 -28.05
CA GLU A 472 2.83 4.62 -28.22
C GLU A 472 3.92 5.07 -29.21
N LYS A 473 3.54 5.74 -30.30
CA LYS A 473 4.47 6.21 -31.35
C LYS A 473 5.53 7.19 -30.87
N VAL A 474 5.28 7.92 -29.78
CA VAL A 474 6.19 8.94 -29.22
C VAL A 474 6.83 8.51 -27.90
N MET A 475 6.41 7.38 -27.34
CA MET A 475 6.84 6.90 -26.02
C MET A 475 8.30 6.44 -25.99
N ALA A 476 8.79 5.86 -27.09
CA ALA A 476 10.11 5.23 -27.15
C ALA A 476 11.25 6.25 -26.99
N ASN A 477 12.21 5.95 -26.11
CA ASN A 477 13.48 6.67 -26.00
C ASN A 477 14.43 6.17 -27.09
N ARG A 478 14.32 6.74 -28.29
CA ARG A 478 15.06 6.31 -29.49
C ARG A 478 16.57 6.35 -29.30
N ALA A 479 17.09 7.18 -28.41
CA ALA A 479 18.52 7.26 -28.09
C ALA A 479 19.10 5.93 -27.55
N ILE A 480 18.30 5.12 -26.85
CA ILE A 480 18.76 3.85 -26.24
C ILE A 480 17.96 2.62 -26.69
N GLN A 481 16.79 2.81 -27.28
CA GLN A 481 15.85 1.73 -27.63
C GLN A 481 15.82 1.43 -29.13
N HIS A 482 16.60 2.15 -29.95
CA HIS A 482 16.57 2.00 -31.40
C HIS A 482 17.97 1.74 -31.96
N THR A 483 18.12 0.59 -32.60
CA THR A 483 19.37 0.17 -33.24
C THR A 483 19.34 0.50 -34.72
N TYR A 484 20.44 1.06 -35.24
CA TYR A 484 20.60 1.37 -36.66
C TYR A 484 22.06 1.16 -37.09
N GLU A 485 22.28 0.99 -38.39
CA GLU A 485 23.63 0.87 -38.94
C GLU A 485 24.32 2.25 -38.91
N PRO A 486 25.46 2.39 -38.22
CA PRO A 486 26.11 3.70 -38.00
C PRO A 486 26.76 4.29 -39.27
N GLY A 487 26.83 3.51 -40.35
CA GLY A 487 27.41 3.93 -41.62
C GLY A 487 28.85 4.44 -41.47
N SER A 488 29.16 5.56 -42.12
CA SER A 488 30.53 6.09 -42.17
C SER A 488 31.08 6.58 -40.82
N THR A 489 30.24 6.83 -39.82
CA THR A 489 30.69 7.30 -38.50
C THR A 489 31.58 6.27 -37.80
N VAL A 490 31.36 4.97 -38.06
CA VAL A 490 32.13 3.88 -37.45
C VAL A 490 33.50 3.67 -38.10
N LYS A 491 33.81 4.33 -39.22
CA LYS A 491 35.12 4.22 -39.88
C LYS A 491 36.26 4.62 -38.95
N ILE A 492 36.00 5.46 -37.95
CA ILE A 492 36.98 5.82 -36.93
C ILE A 492 37.43 4.62 -36.07
N VAL A 493 36.56 3.62 -35.87
CA VAL A 493 36.89 2.37 -35.18
C VAL A 493 37.87 1.54 -36.03
N THR A 494 37.62 1.47 -37.34
CA THR A 494 38.57 0.87 -38.29
C THR A 494 39.90 1.62 -38.32
N ALA A 495 39.87 2.96 -38.25
CA ALA A 495 41.07 3.78 -38.17
C ALA A 495 41.88 3.50 -36.89
N ALA A 496 41.20 3.38 -35.74
CA ALA A 496 41.83 3.02 -34.47
C ALA A 496 42.47 1.63 -34.55
N ALA A 497 41.76 0.62 -35.07
CA ALA A 497 42.30 -0.72 -35.27
C ALA A 497 43.54 -0.71 -36.17
N ALA A 498 43.51 0.08 -37.25
CA ALA A 498 44.63 0.26 -38.16
C ALA A 498 45.86 0.86 -37.50
N ARG A 499 45.68 1.85 -36.62
CA ARG A 499 46.76 2.53 -35.91
C ARG A 499 47.31 1.70 -34.76
N GLU A 500 46.44 1.11 -33.95
CA GLU A 500 46.81 0.46 -32.69
C GLU A 500 47.18 -1.01 -32.85
N LEU A 501 46.45 -1.76 -33.68
CA LEU A 501 46.61 -3.21 -33.80
C LEU A 501 47.43 -3.62 -35.03
N ALA A 502 47.42 -2.80 -36.08
CA ALA A 502 48.13 -3.08 -37.34
C ALA A 502 49.30 -2.13 -37.64
N GLY A 503 49.53 -1.10 -36.83
CA GLY A 503 50.68 -0.19 -36.97
C GLY A 503 50.74 0.58 -38.30
N ILE A 504 49.61 0.79 -38.98
CA ILE A 504 49.55 1.46 -40.29
C ILE A 504 49.98 2.93 -40.16
N ASN A 505 51.01 3.35 -40.90
CA ASN A 505 51.53 4.72 -40.86
C ASN A 505 50.58 5.74 -41.50
N TRP A 506 50.58 6.97 -40.99
CA TRP A 506 49.80 8.10 -41.50
C TRP A 506 50.07 8.40 -42.98
N ASN A 507 51.29 8.18 -43.44
CA ASN A 507 51.72 8.45 -44.82
C ASN A 507 51.54 7.23 -45.75
N THR A 508 50.74 6.25 -45.34
CA THR A 508 50.37 5.13 -46.21
C THR A 508 49.32 5.59 -47.21
N TYR A 509 49.49 5.26 -48.49
CA TYR A 509 48.58 5.64 -49.56
C TYR A 509 47.73 4.46 -50.05
N TYR A 510 46.49 4.76 -50.43
CA TYR A 510 45.49 3.82 -50.92
C TYR A 510 44.93 4.32 -52.23
N ASP A 511 45.05 3.51 -53.28
CA ASP A 511 44.50 3.83 -54.59
C ASP A 511 42.98 3.68 -54.61
N CYS A 512 42.23 4.77 -54.74
CA CYS A 512 40.76 4.75 -54.84
C CYS A 512 40.27 5.18 -56.24
N THR A 513 41.16 5.24 -57.25
CA THR A 513 40.90 5.78 -58.61
C THR A 513 39.74 5.13 -59.34
N GLN A 514 39.53 3.82 -59.13
CA GLN A 514 38.42 3.09 -59.75
C GLN A 514 37.06 3.51 -59.19
N GLY A 515 37.00 4.07 -57.97
CA GLY A 515 35.77 4.43 -57.28
C GLY A 515 34.90 3.25 -56.85
N TYR A 516 35.37 2.01 -57.05
CA TYR A 516 34.73 0.79 -56.57
C TYR A 516 35.76 -0.28 -56.21
N ILE A 517 35.34 -1.25 -55.42
CA ILE A 517 36.09 -2.47 -55.08
C ILE A 517 35.15 -3.66 -55.02
N VAL A 518 35.60 -4.84 -55.45
CA VAL A 518 34.88 -6.09 -55.24
C VAL A 518 35.50 -6.80 -54.05
N PHE A 519 34.73 -6.99 -53.00
CA PHE A 519 35.17 -7.65 -51.76
C PHE A 519 34.15 -8.70 -51.35
N GLY A 520 34.59 -9.95 -51.13
CA GLY A 520 33.69 -11.06 -50.79
C GLY A 520 32.58 -11.31 -51.81
N GLY A 521 32.82 -11.06 -53.10
CA GLY A 521 31.82 -11.17 -54.17
C GLY A 521 30.84 -9.99 -54.28
N THR A 522 30.93 -8.99 -53.40
CA THR A 522 30.07 -7.81 -53.41
C THR A 522 30.83 -6.59 -53.93
N MET A 523 30.23 -5.85 -54.85
CA MET A 523 30.78 -4.59 -55.36
C MET A 523 30.39 -3.44 -54.43
N VAL A 524 31.38 -2.79 -53.82
CA VAL A 524 31.21 -1.59 -52.99
C VAL A 524 31.73 -0.38 -53.75
N ARG A 525 30.99 0.73 -53.70
CA ARG A 525 31.31 1.96 -54.43
C ARG A 525 31.52 3.13 -53.47
N ASP A 526 32.40 4.04 -53.86
CA ASP A 526 32.47 5.36 -53.27
C ASP A 526 31.36 6.24 -53.82
N HIS A 527 30.96 7.25 -53.04
CA HIS A 527 29.94 8.22 -53.46
C HIS A 527 30.45 9.15 -54.57
N VAL A 528 31.77 9.34 -54.66
CA VAL A 528 32.49 10.08 -55.72
C VAL A 528 33.76 9.32 -56.07
N ARG A 529 34.21 9.37 -57.33
CA ARG A 529 35.51 8.83 -57.72
C ARG A 529 36.62 9.68 -57.12
N MET A 530 37.47 9.04 -56.32
CA MET A 530 38.58 9.68 -55.62
C MET A 530 39.91 9.24 -56.22
N GLY A 531 40.98 9.99 -55.98
CA GLY A 531 42.32 9.64 -56.45
C GLY A 531 43.03 8.63 -55.54
N VAL A 532 44.34 8.74 -55.49
CA VAL A 532 45.15 8.09 -54.45
C VAL A 532 45.02 8.92 -53.17
N LEU A 533 44.61 8.28 -52.07
CA LEU A 533 44.37 8.94 -50.79
C LEU A 533 45.39 8.44 -49.76
N SER A 534 45.97 9.35 -48.99
CA SER A 534 46.67 9.01 -47.75
C SER A 534 45.71 8.44 -46.70
N PHE A 535 46.24 7.80 -45.66
CA PHE A 535 45.44 7.23 -44.58
C PHE A 535 44.46 8.24 -43.95
N PRO A 536 44.84 9.49 -43.58
CA PRO A 536 43.88 10.50 -43.13
C PRO A 536 42.83 10.85 -44.18
N GLU A 537 43.26 11.00 -45.45
CA GLU A 537 42.38 11.41 -46.55
C GLU A 537 41.26 10.40 -46.81
N VAL A 538 41.50 9.10 -46.58
CA VAL A 538 40.46 8.07 -46.65
C VAL A 538 39.28 8.40 -45.73
N PHE A 539 39.55 8.87 -44.52
CA PHE A 539 38.51 9.22 -43.55
C PHE A 539 37.93 10.62 -43.77
N ILE A 540 38.78 11.60 -44.13
CA ILE A 540 38.33 12.96 -44.48
C ILE A 540 37.35 12.93 -45.66
N GLN A 541 37.66 12.14 -46.69
CA GLN A 541 36.82 11.96 -47.87
C GLN A 541 35.76 10.89 -47.67
N SER A 542 35.73 10.18 -46.53
CA SER A 542 34.83 9.06 -46.26
C SER A 542 34.79 8.01 -47.40
N SER A 543 35.96 7.62 -47.94
CA SER A 543 36.05 6.57 -48.97
C SER A 543 35.73 5.19 -48.39
N ASN A 544 34.69 4.53 -48.90
CA ASN A 544 34.38 3.13 -48.61
C ASN A 544 35.46 2.21 -49.18
N VAL A 545 35.94 2.47 -50.39
CA VAL A 545 37.01 1.70 -51.03
C VAL A 545 38.29 1.74 -50.21
N GLY A 546 38.72 2.95 -49.82
CA GLY A 546 39.89 3.14 -48.96
C GLY A 546 39.73 2.46 -47.62
N THR A 547 38.55 2.59 -46.99
CA THR A 547 38.27 1.93 -45.69
C THR A 547 38.35 0.42 -45.80
N ILE A 548 37.80 -0.19 -46.86
CA ILE A 548 37.87 -1.65 -47.08
C ILE A 548 39.32 -2.10 -47.28
N LYS A 549 40.11 -1.36 -48.07
CA LYS A 549 41.54 -1.66 -48.26
C LYS A 549 42.34 -1.56 -46.97
N ILE A 550 42.01 -0.60 -46.10
CA ILE A 550 42.59 -0.51 -44.75
C ILE A 550 42.16 -1.73 -43.92
N ALA A 551 40.85 -2.02 -43.85
CA ALA A 551 40.31 -3.11 -43.05
C ALA A 551 40.85 -4.49 -43.45
N ASP A 552 41.01 -4.75 -44.75
CA ASP A 552 41.61 -5.99 -45.28
C ASP A 552 43.04 -6.18 -44.76
N ARG A 553 43.82 -5.09 -44.69
CA ARG A 553 45.18 -5.09 -44.13
C ARG A 553 45.21 -5.26 -42.61
N VAL A 554 44.19 -4.76 -41.90
CA VAL A 554 44.07 -4.91 -40.44
C VAL A 554 43.68 -6.35 -40.05
N GLY A 555 42.85 -6.98 -40.87
CA GLY A 555 42.31 -8.32 -40.64
C GLY A 555 41.05 -8.30 -39.76
N ALA A 556 40.11 -9.20 -40.08
CA ALA A 556 38.78 -9.25 -39.45
C ALA A 556 38.83 -9.41 -37.92
N GLU A 557 39.76 -10.22 -37.40
CA GLU A 557 39.91 -10.45 -35.96
C GLU A 557 40.29 -9.17 -35.20
N ASN A 558 41.22 -8.38 -35.74
CA ASN A 558 41.63 -7.11 -35.11
C ASN A 558 40.55 -6.05 -35.22
N ILE A 559 39.81 -6.01 -36.35
CA ILE A 559 38.63 -5.16 -36.48
C ILE A 559 37.61 -5.55 -35.40
N TYR A 560 37.24 -6.82 -35.29
CA TYR A 560 36.29 -7.30 -34.30
C TYR A 560 36.73 -6.96 -32.87
N ARG A 561 37.99 -7.21 -32.52
CA ARG A 561 38.57 -6.82 -31.22
C ARG A 561 38.41 -5.34 -30.93
N MET A 562 38.68 -4.47 -31.92
CA MET A 562 38.52 -3.03 -31.73
C MET A 562 37.05 -2.64 -31.56
N PHE A 563 36.12 -3.22 -32.31
CA PHE A 563 34.69 -3.00 -32.10
C PHE A 563 34.24 -3.38 -30.69
N ARG A 564 34.71 -4.51 -30.16
CA ARG A 564 34.45 -4.92 -28.77
C ARG A 564 35.14 -4.02 -27.75
N ALA A 565 36.33 -3.50 -28.03
CA ALA A 565 36.99 -2.52 -27.17
C ALA A 565 36.21 -1.20 -27.05
N PHE A 566 35.55 -0.78 -28.14
CA PHE A 566 34.59 0.34 -28.15
C PHE A 566 33.19 -0.04 -27.62
N ARG A 567 33.00 -1.29 -27.17
CA ARG A 567 31.74 -1.84 -26.61
C ARG A 567 30.56 -1.88 -27.59
N PHE A 568 30.82 -1.97 -28.89
CA PHE A 568 29.74 -2.24 -29.85
C PHE A 568 29.16 -3.65 -29.61
N GLY A 569 27.83 -3.75 -29.63
CA GLY A 569 27.11 -5.00 -29.35
C GLY A 569 27.02 -5.32 -27.85
N GLU A 570 27.18 -4.32 -26.98
CA GLU A 570 27.00 -4.43 -25.52
C GLU A 570 26.08 -3.32 -25.00
N LYS A 571 25.36 -3.61 -23.92
CA LYS A 571 24.61 -2.58 -23.19
C LYS A 571 25.57 -1.64 -22.47
N THR A 572 25.28 -0.34 -22.50
CA THR A 572 26.09 0.67 -21.81
C THR A 572 25.95 0.58 -20.30
N GLY A 573 24.82 0.04 -19.81
CA GLY A 573 24.51 0.01 -18.38
C GLY A 573 23.93 1.34 -17.89
N ILE A 574 23.32 2.11 -18.79
CA ILE A 574 22.61 3.34 -18.43
C ILE A 574 21.45 3.05 -17.47
N ASP A 575 21.21 3.97 -16.53
CA ASP A 575 20.15 3.88 -15.53
C ASP A 575 18.75 4.19 -16.12
N LEU A 576 18.46 3.63 -17.30
CA LEU A 576 17.19 3.77 -18.01
C LEU A 576 16.71 2.39 -18.51
N PRO A 577 15.40 2.12 -18.48
CA PRO A 577 14.87 0.84 -18.90
C PRO A 577 14.81 0.70 -20.43
N GLY A 578 14.86 -0.56 -20.89
CA GLY A 578 14.64 -0.89 -22.30
C GLY A 578 15.83 -0.62 -23.21
N GLU A 579 17.04 -0.44 -22.66
CA GLU A 579 18.26 -0.31 -23.47
C GLU A 579 18.47 -1.56 -24.35
N GLU A 580 18.70 -1.31 -25.65
CA GLU A 580 19.09 -2.30 -26.64
C GLU A 580 20.61 -2.46 -26.69
N ALA A 581 21.08 -3.69 -26.93
CA ALA A 581 22.52 -3.98 -27.01
C ALA A 581 23.13 -3.73 -28.39
N GLY A 582 22.31 -3.53 -29.43
CA GLY A 582 22.77 -3.50 -30.82
C GLY A 582 23.05 -4.89 -31.40
N ILE A 583 23.82 -4.90 -32.49
CA ILE A 583 24.25 -6.10 -33.24
C ILE A 583 25.76 -6.25 -33.10
#